data_AF-A0A1G0J2M7-F1
#
_entry.id   AF-A0A1G0J2M7-F1
#
_cell.length_a   1.000
_cell.length_b   1.000
_cell.length_c   1.000
_cell.angle_alpha   90.00
_cell.angle_beta   90.00
_cell.angle_gamma   90.00
#
_symmetry.space_group_name_H-M   'P 1'
#
loop_
_entity.id
_entity.type
_entity.pdbx_description
1 polymer ?
#
loop_
_entity_poly.entity_id
_entity_poly.type
_entity_poly.pdbx_seq_one_letter_code
_entity_poly.pdbx_strand_id
1 'polypeptide(L)'
;MDGVSAAIVDFSNEKPRLVETYHEAYLPDFRQRLLALTFPGENEIERLGLVDRELGEKLAEIVLKLIAKSGLTIRAIAAVGSHGQAIRHRPDAAYPFTLQIGDPNTIVSKTGLTTVADFRRADIALGGQGAPLTPAFHPILFANPKEVRVVLNIGGIANITVLDPENVVKGFDTGPGNRLLDDWIEHALHQSFDKDGSFARKGRVDEALLKLLLDEPYFSQNFPKSTGRELFNFSWLQKKLKKSDRVFASEDVQATLVAFTAKTIAAAIETVAPKTTNVIVCGGGVHNTFLLEQLSENLKSQKVKSAAHFGFDPDWVEAAAFAWLAKQTLENKPGNLP
;
A
#
# COMPACT_ATOMS: atom_id res chain seq x y z
N MET A 1 2.98 -8.89 0.22
CA MET A 1 3.00 -9.71 -1.00
C MET A 1 2.19 -10.95 -0.68
N ASP A 2 0.92 -10.69 -0.47
CA ASP A 2 -0.13 -11.59 -0.03
C ASP A 2 -0.88 -12.14 -1.24
N GLY A 3 -1.05 -11.32 -2.29
CA GLY A 3 -1.64 -11.78 -3.55
C GLY A 3 -1.84 -10.65 -4.55
N VAL A 4 -2.81 -10.86 -5.43
CA VAL A 4 -3.30 -9.88 -6.39
C VAL A 4 -4.72 -9.49 -6.00
N SER A 5 -4.95 -8.18 -5.92
CA SER A 5 -6.28 -7.60 -5.77
C SER A 5 -6.72 -6.99 -7.10
N ALA A 6 -7.84 -7.45 -7.63
CA ALA A 6 -8.42 -6.99 -8.88
C ALA A 6 -9.86 -6.50 -8.67
N ALA A 7 -10.23 -5.39 -9.31
CA ALA A 7 -11.56 -4.81 -9.23
C ALA A 7 -12.03 -4.34 -10.60
N ILE A 8 -13.30 -4.59 -10.93
CA ILE A 8 -14.00 -3.94 -12.03
C ILE A 8 -14.69 -2.71 -11.46
N VAL A 9 -14.40 -1.55 -12.05
CA VAL A 9 -14.93 -0.26 -11.60
C VAL A 9 -15.68 0.40 -12.73
N ASP A 10 -16.89 0.86 -12.41
CA ASP A 10 -17.73 1.65 -13.29
C ASP A 10 -17.51 3.13 -12.99
N PHE A 11 -17.00 3.85 -14.00
CA PHE A 11 -16.72 5.29 -13.96
C PHE A 11 -17.74 6.11 -14.76
N SER A 12 -18.91 5.55 -15.09
CA SER A 12 -19.95 6.27 -15.84
C SER A 12 -20.63 7.39 -15.05
N ASN A 13 -20.60 7.32 -13.72
CA ASN A 13 -21.15 8.33 -12.81
C ASN A 13 -20.04 9.19 -12.20
N GLU A 14 -20.41 10.31 -11.57
CA GLU A 14 -19.47 11.20 -10.87
C GLU A 14 -18.65 10.46 -9.81
N LYS A 15 -19.28 9.54 -9.08
CA LYS A 15 -18.60 8.66 -8.11
C LYS A 15 -18.35 7.28 -8.71
N PRO A 16 -17.10 6.79 -8.68
CA PRO A 16 -16.76 5.43 -9.07
C PRO A 16 -17.58 4.40 -8.28
N ARG A 17 -18.04 3.34 -8.95
CA ARG A 17 -18.76 2.23 -8.33
C ARG A 17 -17.99 0.93 -8.54
N LEU A 18 -17.73 0.20 -7.46
CA LEU A 18 -17.22 -1.17 -7.54
C LEU A 18 -18.31 -2.07 -8.12
N VAL A 19 -18.00 -2.75 -9.22
CA VAL A 19 -18.91 -3.70 -9.88
C VAL A 19 -18.67 -5.10 -9.36
N GLU A 20 -17.41 -5.53 -9.34
CA GLU A 20 -17.00 -6.84 -8.84
C GLU A 20 -15.54 -6.78 -8.42
N THR A 21 -15.16 -7.64 -7.48
CA THR A 21 -13.82 -7.72 -6.93
C THR A 21 -13.33 -9.17 -6.82
N TYR A 22 -12.03 -9.36 -6.90
CA TYR A 22 -11.41 -10.67 -6.84
C TYR A 22 -10.03 -10.56 -6.21
N HIS A 23 -9.77 -11.41 -5.21
CA HIS A 23 -8.47 -11.53 -4.60
C HIS A 23 -7.98 -12.97 -4.79
N GLU A 24 -6.72 -13.11 -5.20
CA GLU A 24 -6.05 -14.41 -5.26
C GLU A 24 -4.70 -14.32 -4.57
N ALA A 25 -4.52 -15.15 -3.54
CA ALA A 25 -3.28 -15.21 -2.80
C ALA A 25 -2.16 -15.85 -3.64
N TYR A 26 -0.93 -15.38 -3.47
CA TYR A 26 0.21 -16.02 -4.10
C TYR A 26 0.52 -17.37 -3.43
N LEU A 27 0.78 -18.39 -4.25
CA LEU A 27 1.33 -19.65 -3.73
C LEU A 27 2.69 -19.40 -3.05
N PRO A 28 3.02 -20.13 -1.97
CA PRO A 28 4.23 -19.86 -1.18
C PRO A 28 5.53 -19.83 -1.99
N ASP A 29 5.73 -20.76 -2.92
CA ASP A 29 6.91 -20.80 -3.79
C ASP A 29 7.01 -19.53 -4.66
N PHE A 30 5.92 -19.16 -5.31
CA PHE A 30 5.88 -17.96 -6.16
C PHE A 30 6.12 -16.68 -5.34
N ARG A 31 5.49 -16.57 -4.16
CA ARG A 31 5.74 -15.48 -3.20
C ARG A 31 7.22 -15.41 -2.82
N GLN A 32 7.85 -16.55 -2.54
CA GLN A 32 9.27 -16.60 -2.17
C GLN A 32 10.17 -16.15 -3.32
N ARG A 33 9.89 -16.58 -4.56
CA ARG A 33 10.65 -16.14 -5.75
C ARG A 33 10.53 -14.63 -5.99
N LEU A 34 9.34 -14.06 -5.83
CA LEU A 34 9.11 -12.61 -5.87
C LEU A 34 9.89 -11.88 -4.77
N LEU A 35 9.82 -12.36 -3.52
CA LEU A 35 10.53 -11.76 -2.40
C LEU A 35 12.05 -11.83 -2.58
N ALA A 36 12.57 -12.95 -3.07
CA ALA A 36 14.01 -13.11 -3.33
C ALA A 36 14.51 -12.11 -4.37
N LEU A 37 13.67 -11.74 -5.36
CA LEU A 37 14.00 -10.69 -6.32
C LEU A 37 14.02 -9.31 -5.68
N THR A 38 13.48 -9.08 -4.46
CA THR A 38 13.52 -7.77 -3.77
C THR A 38 14.86 -7.43 -3.11
N PHE A 39 15.78 -8.39 -3.06
CA PHE A 39 17.13 -8.25 -2.50
C PHE A 39 18.17 -8.66 -3.55
N PRO A 40 19.41 -8.12 -3.49
CA PRO A 40 20.51 -8.58 -4.33
C PRO A 40 20.68 -10.09 -4.25
N GLY A 41 20.96 -10.74 -5.38
CA GLY A 41 21.08 -12.19 -5.42
C GLY A 41 21.69 -12.72 -6.71
N GLU A 42 21.81 -14.04 -6.80
CA GLU A 42 22.36 -14.66 -8.00
C GLU A 42 21.38 -14.61 -9.19
N ASN A 43 21.93 -14.35 -10.37
CA ASN A 43 21.25 -14.38 -11.66
C ASN A 43 19.91 -13.62 -11.69
N GLU A 44 19.86 -12.44 -11.06
CA GLU A 44 18.62 -11.68 -10.87
C GLU A 44 17.92 -11.30 -12.17
N ILE A 45 18.66 -11.01 -13.25
CA ILE A 45 18.08 -10.54 -14.52
C ILE A 45 17.28 -11.66 -15.21
N GLU A 46 17.86 -12.86 -15.29
CA GLU A 46 17.15 -14.01 -15.91
C GLU A 46 15.94 -14.41 -15.06
N ARG A 47 16.13 -14.50 -13.73
CA ARG A 47 15.04 -14.80 -12.80
C ARG A 47 13.92 -13.76 -12.87
N LEU A 48 14.26 -12.48 -13.04
CA LEU A 48 13.30 -11.40 -13.23
C LEU A 48 12.47 -11.64 -14.50
N GLY A 49 13.11 -11.95 -15.63
CA GLY A 49 12.40 -12.22 -16.89
C GLY A 49 11.43 -13.41 -16.80
N LEU A 50 11.84 -14.49 -16.13
CA LEU A 50 10.97 -15.64 -15.90
C LEU A 50 9.75 -15.29 -15.04
N VAL A 51 9.97 -14.60 -13.92
CA VAL A 51 8.90 -14.24 -12.98
C VAL A 51 7.99 -13.13 -13.53
N ASP A 52 8.52 -12.21 -14.35
CA ASP A 52 7.76 -11.18 -15.04
C ASP A 52 6.70 -11.77 -15.99
N ARG A 53 7.12 -12.77 -16.78
CA ARG A 53 6.23 -13.53 -17.67
C ARG A 53 5.21 -14.36 -16.91
N GLU A 54 5.66 -15.12 -15.90
CA GLU A 54 4.76 -15.94 -15.08
C GLU A 54 3.72 -15.07 -14.35
N LEU A 55 4.13 -13.92 -13.80
CA LEU A 55 3.20 -12.98 -13.18
C LEU A 55 2.20 -12.43 -14.20
N GLY A 56 2.65 -12.09 -15.42
CA GLY A 56 1.77 -11.67 -16.50
C GLY A 56 0.68 -12.71 -16.83
N GLU A 57 1.04 -14.00 -16.83
CA GLU A 57 0.05 -15.09 -17.03
C GLU A 57 -0.95 -15.16 -15.88
N LYS A 58 -0.48 -15.12 -14.63
CA LYS A 58 -1.36 -15.12 -13.44
C LYS A 58 -2.30 -13.92 -13.42
N LEU A 59 -1.81 -12.73 -13.75
CA LEU A 59 -2.62 -11.52 -13.83
C LEU A 59 -3.70 -11.64 -14.91
N ALA A 60 -3.37 -12.22 -16.07
CA ALA A 60 -4.35 -12.47 -17.12
C ALA A 60 -5.45 -13.45 -16.68
N GLU A 61 -5.07 -14.55 -16.03
CA GLU A 61 -6.02 -15.51 -15.46
C GLU A 61 -6.96 -14.85 -14.46
N ILE A 62 -6.44 -14.01 -13.58
CA ILE A 62 -7.22 -13.27 -12.58
C ILE A 62 -8.19 -12.30 -13.24
N VAL A 63 -7.76 -11.58 -14.28
CA VAL A 63 -8.66 -10.71 -15.06
C VAL A 63 -9.82 -11.51 -15.65
N LEU A 64 -9.55 -12.67 -16.25
CA LEU A 64 -10.59 -13.52 -16.83
C LEU A 64 -11.54 -14.09 -15.76
N LYS A 65 -11.01 -14.55 -14.62
CA LYS A 65 -11.82 -15.01 -13.47
C LYS A 65 -12.71 -13.90 -12.93
N LEU A 66 -12.17 -12.68 -12.78
CA LEU A 66 -12.92 -11.51 -12.31
C LEU A 66 -14.06 -11.14 -13.28
N ILE A 67 -13.79 -11.12 -14.58
CA ILE A 67 -14.83 -10.86 -15.60
C ILE A 67 -15.92 -11.93 -15.54
N ALA A 68 -15.53 -13.21 -15.50
CA ALA A 68 -16.47 -14.32 -15.40
C ALA A 68 -17.34 -14.22 -14.13
N LYS A 69 -16.73 -13.90 -12.97
CA LYS A 69 -17.43 -13.71 -11.69
C LYS A 69 -18.48 -12.59 -11.77
N SER A 70 -18.15 -11.49 -12.45
CA SER A 70 -19.04 -10.33 -12.59
C SER A 70 -20.27 -10.58 -13.49
N GLY A 71 -20.27 -11.66 -14.29
CA GLY A 71 -21.28 -11.91 -15.31
C GLY A 71 -21.18 -10.99 -16.54
N LEU A 72 -20.18 -10.11 -16.60
CA LEU A 72 -19.92 -9.26 -17.75
C LEU A 72 -19.23 -10.04 -18.88
N THR A 73 -19.39 -9.53 -20.10
CA THR A 73 -18.58 -10.00 -21.23
C THR A 73 -17.30 -9.20 -21.33
N ILE A 74 -16.27 -9.77 -21.96
CA ILE A 74 -15.00 -9.09 -22.18
C ILE A 74 -15.16 -7.76 -22.95
N ARG A 75 -16.17 -7.67 -23.82
CA ARG A 75 -16.49 -6.44 -24.58
C ARG A 75 -17.01 -5.30 -23.72
N ALA A 76 -17.47 -5.58 -22.50
CA ALA A 76 -17.90 -4.56 -21.54
C ALA A 76 -16.73 -3.92 -20.80
N ILE A 77 -15.51 -4.45 -20.95
CA ILE A 77 -14.31 -3.95 -20.28
C ILE A 77 -13.54 -3.04 -21.25
N ALA A 78 -13.37 -1.78 -20.87
CA ALA A 78 -12.66 -0.80 -21.70
C ALA A 78 -11.14 -1.03 -21.72
N ALA A 79 -10.55 -1.29 -20.55
CA ALA A 79 -9.13 -1.63 -20.40
C ALA A 79 -8.85 -2.26 -19.03
N VAL A 80 -7.66 -2.87 -18.93
CA VAL A 80 -7.04 -3.30 -17.68
C VAL A 80 -6.04 -2.23 -17.23
N GLY A 81 -6.14 -1.77 -15.98
CA GLY A 81 -5.09 -1.02 -15.32
C GLY A 81 -4.24 -1.92 -14.44
N SER A 82 -3.03 -2.26 -14.88
CA SER A 82 -2.14 -3.19 -14.17
C SER A 82 -0.97 -2.44 -13.55
N HIS A 83 -0.95 -2.33 -12.22
CA HIS A 83 0.24 -1.84 -11.50
C HIS A 83 1.44 -2.78 -11.69
N GLY A 84 1.19 -4.08 -11.77
CA GLY A 84 2.20 -5.12 -11.64
C GLY A 84 2.67 -5.31 -10.19
N GLN A 85 3.84 -5.91 -10.03
CA GLN A 85 4.48 -6.15 -8.75
C GLN A 85 5.78 -5.36 -8.65
N ALA A 86 5.88 -4.46 -7.67
CA ALA A 86 7.10 -3.71 -7.44
C ALA A 86 8.24 -4.62 -6.93
N ILE A 87 9.40 -4.56 -7.59
CA ILE A 87 10.63 -5.29 -7.25
C ILE A 87 11.71 -4.35 -6.70
N ARG A 88 11.89 -3.17 -7.31
CA ARG A 88 12.78 -2.11 -6.83
C ARG A 88 12.07 -0.77 -6.89
N HIS A 89 12.33 0.08 -5.91
CA HIS A 89 11.88 1.47 -5.88
C HIS A 89 13.01 2.33 -5.30
N ARG A 90 13.61 3.20 -6.11
CA ARG A 90 14.80 3.97 -5.79
C ARG A 90 14.68 5.40 -6.37
N PRO A 91 13.72 6.20 -5.89
CA PRO A 91 13.55 7.58 -6.38
C PRO A 91 14.73 8.50 -5.99
N ASP A 92 15.48 8.16 -4.93
CA ASP A 92 16.60 8.99 -4.45
C ASP A 92 17.98 8.52 -4.94
N ALA A 93 18.03 7.57 -5.88
CA ALA A 93 19.29 7.14 -6.49
C ALA A 93 19.88 8.24 -7.39
N ALA A 94 21.20 8.17 -7.65
CA ALA A 94 21.87 9.13 -8.57
C ALA A 94 21.19 9.23 -9.94
N TYR A 95 20.63 8.11 -10.41
CA TYR A 95 19.65 8.06 -11.50
C TYR A 95 18.36 7.44 -10.95
N PRO A 96 17.36 8.25 -10.58
CA PRO A 96 16.11 7.78 -10.00
C PRO A 96 15.43 6.71 -10.85
N PHE A 97 14.97 5.62 -10.24
CA PHE A 97 14.26 4.57 -10.96
C PHE A 97 13.27 3.78 -10.09
N THR A 98 12.37 3.08 -10.77
CA THR A 98 11.42 2.14 -10.20
C THR A 98 11.20 0.99 -11.17
N LEU A 99 10.94 -0.21 -10.65
CA LEU A 99 10.77 -1.42 -11.45
C LEU A 99 9.56 -2.21 -10.94
N GLN A 100 8.56 -2.33 -11.80
CA GLN A 100 7.39 -3.18 -11.63
C GLN A 100 7.44 -4.29 -12.69
N ILE A 101 7.13 -5.52 -12.30
CA ILE A 101 7.01 -6.67 -13.20
C ILE A 101 5.56 -7.12 -13.33
N GLY A 102 5.29 -8.03 -14.26
CA GLY A 102 3.96 -8.49 -14.65
C GLY A 102 3.69 -8.04 -16.09
N ASP A 103 4.27 -8.77 -17.05
CA ASP A 103 4.35 -8.37 -18.45
C ASP A 103 2.96 -7.98 -19.01
N PRO A 104 2.72 -6.69 -19.32
CA PRO A 104 1.43 -6.26 -19.85
C PRO A 104 1.14 -6.86 -21.23
N ASN A 105 2.16 -7.21 -22.01
CA ASN A 105 1.96 -7.87 -23.30
C ASN A 105 1.43 -9.30 -23.13
N THR A 106 1.82 -9.99 -22.05
CA THR A 106 1.21 -11.26 -21.66
C THR A 106 -0.26 -11.06 -21.37
N ILE A 107 -0.61 -10.04 -20.57
CA ILE A 107 -2.00 -9.74 -20.21
C ILE A 107 -2.83 -9.48 -21.48
N VAL A 108 -2.34 -8.63 -22.39
CA VAL A 108 -2.99 -8.36 -23.69
C VAL A 108 -3.14 -9.65 -24.51
N SER A 109 -2.09 -10.45 -24.65
CA SER A 109 -2.12 -11.66 -25.51
C SER A 109 -3.11 -12.72 -25.02
N LYS A 110 -3.33 -12.80 -23.70
CA LYS A 110 -4.19 -13.82 -23.08
C LYS A 110 -5.63 -13.35 -22.91
N THR A 111 -5.84 -12.05 -22.70
CA THR A 111 -7.18 -11.47 -22.47
C THR A 111 -7.76 -10.82 -23.72
N GLY A 112 -6.94 -10.36 -24.66
CA GLY A 112 -7.39 -9.52 -25.78
C GLY A 112 -7.82 -8.11 -25.37
N LEU A 113 -7.63 -7.72 -24.11
CA LEU A 113 -7.99 -6.39 -23.60
C LEU A 113 -6.82 -5.42 -23.71
N THR A 114 -7.12 -4.18 -24.07
CA THR A 114 -6.18 -3.06 -23.91
C THR A 114 -5.71 -3.02 -22.46
N THR A 115 -4.39 -2.98 -22.25
CA THR A 115 -3.78 -2.97 -20.92
C THR A 115 -2.89 -1.74 -20.78
N VAL A 116 -3.18 -0.92 -19.77
CA VAL A 116 -2.33 0.19 -19.33
C VAL A 116 -1.56 -0.27 -18.11
N ALA A 117 -0.24 -0.10 -18.13
CA ALA A 117 0.66 -0.51 -17.06
C ALA A 117 1.81 0.50 -16.89
N ASP A 118 2.75 0.20 -16.00
CA ASP A 118 3.98 0.97 -15.78
C ASP A 118 3.75 2.45 -15.37
N PHE A 119 2.74 2.67 -14.53
CA PHE A 119 2.28 4.01 -14.14
C PHE A 119 3.35 4.87 -13.43
N ARG A 120 4.30 4.26 -12.73
CA ARG A 120 5.24 4.98 -11.85
C ARG A 120 6.40 5.61 -12.60
N ARG A 121 6.85 5.00 -13.70
CA ARG A 121 8.06 5.45 -14.42
C ARG A 121 7.89 6.83 -15.06
N ALA A 122 6.68 7.18 -15.47
CA ALA A 122 6.40 8.51 -16.03
C ALA A 122 6.59 9.63 -14.99
N ASP A 123 6.16 9.41 -13.74
CA ASP A 123 6.32 10.38 -12.65
C ASP A 123 7.81 10.57 -12.29
N ILE A 124 8.58 9.48 -12.18
CA ILE A 124 10.03 9.54 -11.93
C ILE A 124 10.77 10.25 -13.08
N ALA A 125 10.37 10.03 -14.33
CA ALA A 125 10.98 10.70 -15.48
C ALA A 125 10.79 12.23 -15.45
N LEU A 126 9.78 12.72 -14.73
CA LEU A 126 9.52 14.14 -14.49
C LEU A 126 10.15 14.67 -13.19
N GLY A 127 10.97 13.87 -12.50
CA GLY A 127 11.62 14.23 -11.24
C GLY A 127 10.77 13.97 -9.99
N GLY A 128 9.62 13.31 -10.13
CA GLY A 128 8.78 12.89 -9.03
C GLY A 128 9.30 11.64 -8.31
N GLN A 129 8.58 11.24 -7.26
CA GLN A 129 8.94 10.08 -6.43
C GLN A 129 8.38 8.76 -6.99
N GLY A 130 7.44 8.78 -7.92
CA GLY A 130 6.74 7.59 -8.44
C GLY A 130 5.75 6.97 -7.45
N ALA A 131 5.55 7.57 -6.29
CA ALA A 131 4.65 7.14 -5.22
C ALA A 131 4.38 8.27 -4.20
N PRO A 132 3.22 8.23 -3.51
CA PRO A 132 2.04 7.44 -3.84
C PRO A 132 1.29 8.02 -5.06
N LEU A 133 0.68 7.18 -5.90
CA LEU A 133 -0.12 7.62 -7.07
C LEU A 133 -1.61 7.79 -6.76
N THR A 134 -2.08 7.19 -5.68
CA THR A 134 -3.46 7.28 -5.20
C THR A 134 -3.94 8.68 -4.79
N PRO A 135 -3.09 9.68 -4.43
CA PRO A 135 -3.54 11.03 -4.12
C PRO A 135 -4.35 11.71 -5.23
N ALA A 136 -4.14 11.38 -6.50
CA ALA A 136 -4.94 11.93 -7.60
C ALA A 136 -6.37 11.34 -7.65
N PHE A 137 -6.54 10.12 -7.13
CA PHE A 137 -7.82 9.39 -7.11
C PHE A 137 -8.63 9.64 -5.83
N HIS A 138 -7.96 9.74 -4.69
CA HIS A 138 -8.61 9.92 -3.38
C HIS A 138 -9.63 11.08 -3.30
N PRO A 139 -9.42 12.27 -3.90
CA PRO A 139 -10.40 13.34 -3.89
C PRO A 139 -11.74 12.94 -4.52
N ILE A 140 -11.72 12.09 -5.55
CA ILE A 140 -12.92 11.64 -6.27
C ILE A 140 -13.82 10.82 -5.34
N LEU A 141 -13.23 10.04 -4.45
CA LEU A 141 -13.98 9.23 -3.48
C LEU A 141 -14.35 10.00 -2.22
N PHE A 142 -13.42 10.79 -1.69
CA PHE A 142 -13.44 11.18 -0.28
C PHE A 142 -13.36 12.68 0.01
N ALA A 143 -13.17 13.54 -1.01
CA ALA A 143 -13.12 14.99 -0.78
C ALA A 143 -14.43 15.51 -0.17
N ASN A 144 -14.32 16.59 0.60
CA ASN A 144 -15.46 17.29 1.16
C ASN A 144 -15.18 18.81 1.16
N PRO A 145 -16.13 19.64 0.71
CA PRO A 145 -15.92 21.08 0.61
C PRO A 145 -15.81 21.83 1.95
N LYS A 146 -16.11 21.16 3.08
CA LYS A 146 -16.17 21.78 4.42
C LYS A 146 -15.25 21.12 5.45
N GLU A 147 -14.54 20.05 5.08
CA GLU A 147 -13.77 19.24 6.02
C GLU A 147 -12.39 18.94 5.47
N VAL A 148 -11.36 19.14 6.29
CA VAL A 148 -10.05 18.54 6.03
C VAL A 148 -10.13 17.06 6.39
N ARG A 149 -9.81 16.20 5.43
CA ARG A 149 -9.82 14.74 5.59
C ARG A 149 -8.46 14.18 5.25
N VAL A 150 -8.07 13.11 5.93
CA VAL A 150 -6.88 12.34 5.56
C VAL A 150 -7.32 10.96 5.13
N VAL A 151 -6.93 10.53 3.93
CA VAL A 151 -7.04 9.12 3.52
C VAL A 151 -5.75 8.43 3.91
N LEU A 152 -5.85 7.39 4.74
CA LEU A 152 -4.74 6.61 5.28
C LEU A 152 -4.82 5.20 4.71
N ASN A 153 -3.88 4.84 3.84
CA ASN A 153 -3.71 3.46 3.39
C ASN A 153 -2.70 2.74 4.29
N ILE A 154 -3.12 1.66 4.93
CA ILE A 154 -2.25 0.81 5.78
C ILE A 154 -1.96 -0.49 5.02
N GLY A 155 -1.02 -0.42 4.09
CA GLY A 155 -0.42 -1.58 3.43
C GLY A 155 0.82 -2.06 4.18
N GLY A 156 1.80 -2.61 3.46
CA GLY A 156 3.11 -2.91 4.05
C GLY A 156 3.84 -1.65 4.55
N ILE A 157 3.73 -0.56 3.79
CA ILE A 157 4.08 0.82 4.17
C ILE A 157 2.77 1.59 4.30
N ALA A 158 2.68 2.44 5.32
CA ALA A 158 1.55 3.32 5.50
C ALA A 158 1.77 4.63 4.75
N ASN A 159 0.75 5.09 4.03
CA ASN A 159 0.79 6.35 3.31
C ASN A 159 -0.50 7.13 3.52
N ILE A 160 -0.38 8.46 3.43
CA ILE A 160 -1.52 9.35 3.59
C ILE A 160 -1.75 10.22 2.37
N THR A 161 -2.98 10.67 2.21
CA THR A 161 -3.36 11.78 1.34
C THR A 161 -4.16 12.78 2.13
N VAL A 162 -3.70 14.03 2.16
CA VAL A 162 -4.40 15.16 2.78
C VAL A 162 -5.34 15.75 1.75
N LEU A 163 -6.63 15.71 2.05
CA LEU A 163 -7.72 16.31 1.29
C LEU A 163 -8.17 17.56 2.04
N ASP A 164 -7.60 18.70 1.67
CA ASP A 164 -7.92 19.99 2.24
C ASP A 164 -8.60 20.86 1.16
N PRO A 165 -9.85 21.31 1.34
CA PRO A 165 -10.54 22.12 0.35
C PRO A 165 -9.87 23.48 0.07
N GLU A 166 -9.00 23.96 0.96
CA GLU A 166 -8.30 25.24 0.82
C GLU A 166 -6.87 25.10 0.26
N ASN A 167 -6.34 23.87 0.16
CA ASN A 167 -4.95 23.62 -0.19
C ASN A 167 -4.78 22.56 -1.27
N VAL A 168 -3.62 22.54 -1.91
CA VAL A 168 -3.26 21.46 -2.83
C VAL A 168 -3.21 20.12 -2.08
N VAL A 169 -3.67 19.07 -2.75
CA VAL A 169 -3.61 17.70 -2.25
C VAL A 169 -2.15 17.31 -2.05
N LYS A 170 -1.85 16.72 -0.89
CA LYS A 170 -0.50 16.27 -0.53
C LYS A 170 -0.56 14.79 -0.19
N GLY A 171 0.46 14.02 -0.57
CA GLY A 171 0.59 12.63 -0.17
C GLY A 171 2.04 12.20 0.01
N PHE A 172 2.26 11.30 0.96
CA PHE A 172 3.60 10.78 1.30
C PHE A 172 3.47 9.53 2.19
N ASP A 173 4.58 8.83 2.38
CA ASP A 173 4.66 7.66 3.26
C ASP A 173 4.93 8.09 4.70
N THR A 174 4.12 7.63 5.66
CA THR A 174 4.31 7.94 7.09
C THR A 174 5.37 7.04 7.73
N GLY A 175 5.59 5.85 7.17
CA GLY A 175 6.50 4.84 7.70
C GLY A 175 5.94 3.42 7.52
N PRO A 176 6.34 2.46 8.36
CA PRO A 176 5.83 1.09 8.26
C PRO A 176 4.33 1.02 8.54
N GLY A 177 3.63 0.20 7.76
CA GLY A 177 2.25 -0.21 8.05
C GLY A 177 2.27 -1.61 8.69
N ASN A 178 1.81 -2.61 7.95
CA ASN A 178 1.76 -4.01 8.39
C ASN A 178 3.09 -4.75 8.25
N ARG A 179 4.05 -4.27 7.44
CA ARG A 179 5.23 -5.08 7.06
C ARG A 179 6.02 -5.61 8.26
N LEU A 180 6.34 -4.75 9.23
CA LEU A 180 7.10 -5.19 10.39
C LEU A 180 6.27 -6.10 11.31
N LEU A 181 4.94 -5.93 11.34
CA LEU A 181 4.02 -6.81 12.06
C LEU A 181 4.00 -8.20 11.44
N ASP A 182 3.94 -8.27 10.11
CA ASP A 182 3.95 -9.51 9.33
C ASP A 182 5.30 -10.21 9.44
N ASP A 183 6.40 -9.47 9.25
CA ASP A 183 7.77 -10.01 9.35
C ASP A 183 8.03 -10.59 10.76
N TRP A 184 7.57 -9.92 11.82
CA TRP A 184 7.78 -10.39 13.19
C TRP A 184 6.95 -11.62 13.53
N ILE A 185 5.66 -11.66 13.15
CA ILE A 185 4.82 -12.82 13.46
C ILE A 185 5.17 -14.04 12.58
N GLU A 186 5.65 -13.83 11.35
CA GLU A 186 6.20 -14.89 10.49
C GLU A 186 7.45 -15.50 11.16
N HIS A 187 8.30 -14.67 11.77
CA HIS A 187 9.45 -15.13 12.54
C HIS A 187 9.08 -15.82 13.86
N ALA A 188 8.15 -15.25 14.63
CA ALA A 188 7.83 -15.71 15.98
C ALA A 188 6.92 -16.95 16.00
N LEU A 189 5.94 -17.02 15.08
CA LEU A 189 4.86 -18.02 15.10
C LEU A 189 4.65 -18.72 13.75
N HIS A 190 5.43 -18.40 12.71
CA HIS A 190 5.25 -18.93 11.35
C HIS A 190 3.86 -18.64 10.76
N GLN A 191 3.25 -17.51 11.15
CA GLN A 191 1.99 -17.02 10.59
C GLN A 191 2.26 -15.86 9.64
N SER A 192 1.44 -15.72 8.58
CA SER A 192 1.66 -14.71 7.55
C SER A 192 1.34 -13.28 8.01
N PHE A 193 0.44 -13.10 8.96
CA PHE A 193 0.05 -11.82 9.55
C PHE A 193 -0.65 -12.04 10.90
N ASP A 194 -0.72 -10.99 11.72
CA ASP A 194 -1.44 -11.01 13.00
C ASP A 194 -2.93 -10.72 12.79
N LYS A 195 -3.73 -11.79 12.74
CA LYS A 195 -5.16 -11.68 12.49
C LYS A 195 -5.85 -10.87 13.59
N ASP A 196 -6.53 -9.81 13.18
CA ASP A 196 -7.25 -8.85 14.03
C ASP A 196 -6.35 -8.10 15.05
N GLY A 197 -5.03 -8.26 14.97
CA GLY A 197 -4.09 -7.81 16.01
C GLY A 197 -4.15 -8.66 17.29
N SER A 198 -4.63 -9.90 17.21
CA SER A 198 -4.90 -10.76 18.36
C SER A 198 -3.64 -11.19 19.12
N PHE A 199 -2.52 -11.35 18.43
CA PHE A 199 -1.24 -11.66 19.06
C PHE A 199 -0.66 -10.41 19.74
N ALA A 200 -0.63 -9.28 19.04
CA ALA A 200 -0.21 -8.00 19.60
C ALA A 200 -0.99 -7.62 20.86
N ARG A 201 -2.31 -7.85 20.87
CA ARG A 201 -3.20 -7.54 22.00
C ARG A 201 -2.86 -8.29 23.29
N LYS A 202 -2.17 -9.43 23.21
CA LYS A 202 -1.73 -10.20 24.39
C LYS A 202 -0.49 -9.60 25.04
N GLY A 203 0.29 -8.85 24.28
CA GLY A 203 1.52 -8.23 24.75
C GLY A 203 1.28 -6.90 25.46
N ARG A 204 2.36 -6.36 25.98
CA ARG A 204 2.45 -5.01 26.55
C ARG A 204 3.44 -4.20 25.73
N VAL A 205 3.06 -2.96 25.44
CA VAL A 205 3.95 -2.02 24.75
C VAL A 205 5.17 -1.75 25.64
N ASP A 206 6.36 -1.97 25.09
CA ASP A 206 7.61 -1.63 25.75
C ASP A 206 8.05 -0.22 25.31
N GLU A 207 7.88 0.75 26.20
CA GLU A 207 8.16 2.17 25.89
C GLU A 207 9.63 2.44 25.55
N ALA A 208 10.57 1.65 26.09
CA ALA A 208 11.99 1.81 25.79
C ALA A 208 12.31 1.32 24.38
N LEU A 209 11.76 0.17 23.98
CA LEU A 209 11.87 -0.32 22.60
C LEU A 209 11.15 0.63 21.63
N LEU A 210 9.94 1.09 21.97
CA LEU A 210 9.19 2.05 21.16
C LEU A 210 10.00 3.32 20.88
N LYS A 211 10.65 3.87 21.91
CA LYS A 211 11.54 5.02 21.77
C LYS A 211 12.71 4.74 20.81
N LEU A 212 13.31 3.55 20.87
CA LEU A 212 14.39 3.14 19.95
C LEU A 212 13.91 3.01 18.50
N LEU A 213 12.68 2.53 18.29
CA LEU A 213 12.08 2.42 16.95
C LEU A 213 11.78 3.79 16.35
N LEU A 214 11.24 4.72 17.17
CA LEU A 214 10.94 6.10 16.79
C LEU A 214 12.21 6.95 16.53
N ASP A 215 13.34 6.57 17.11
CA ASP A 215 14.68 7.14 16.84
C ASP A 215 15.25 6.64 15.50
N GLU A 216 14.50 6.89 14.42
CA GLU A 216 14.93 6.61 13.05
C GLU A 216 14.92 7.92 12.24
N PRO A 217 16.03 8.29 11.56
CA PRO A 217 16.14 9.57 10.87
C PRO A 217 15.04 9.86 9.85
N TYR A 218 14.44 8.81 9.26
CA TYR A 218 13.32 8.93 8.34
C TYR A 218 12.17 9.79 8.90
N PHE A 219 11.85 9.65 10.20
CA PHE A 219 10.72 10.37 10.79
C PHE A 219 10.96 11.87 10.92
N SER A 220 12.22 12.31 10.98
CA SER A 220 12.60 13.73 11.02
C SER A 220 12.76 14.40 9.65
N GLN A 221 12.64 13.65 8.55
CA GLN A 221 12.71 14.21 7.19
C GLN A 221 11.47 15.03 6.86
N ASN A 222 11.68 16.09 6.07
CA ASN A 222 10.60 16.91 5.49
C ASN A 222 9.77 16.11 4.46
N PHE A 223 8.55 16.56 4.22
CA PHE A 223 7.67 16.02 3.17
C PHE A 223 7.86 16.80 1.86
N PRO A 224 7.61 16.19 0.68
CA PRO A 224 7.20 14.79 0.48
C PRO A 224 8.37 13.81 0.68
N LYS A 225 8.07 12.62 1.20
CA LYS A 225 9.03 11.52 1.39
C LYS A 225 8.37 10.18 1.12
N SER A 226 9.14 9.23 0.62
CA SER A 226 8.69 7.85 0.36
C SER A 226 9.65 6.85 0.98
N THR A 227 9.19 5.63 1.22
CA THR A 227 10.02 4.55 1.76
C THR A 227 9.44 3.17 1.40
N GLY A 228 10.23 2.14 1.65
CA GLY A 228 9.96 0.80 1.18
C GLY A 228 10.67 -0.27 1.99
N ARG A 229 10.97 -1.38 1.31
CA ARG A 229 11.63 -2.57 1.91
C ARG A 229 13.10 -2.31 2.23
N GLU A 230 13.70 -1.30 1.62
CA GLU A 230 15.08 -0.92 1.82
C GLU A 230 15.37 -0.40 3.23
N LEU A 231 14.41 0.28 3.86
CA LEU A 231 14.57 0.80 5.22
C LEU A 231 13.89 -0.09 6.25
N PHE A 232 12.55 -0.16 6.20
CA PHE A 232 11.75 -0.90 7.18
C PHE A 232 11.62 -2.37 6.76
N ASN A 233 12.52 -3.21 7.27
CA ASN A 233 12.56 -4.66 7.06
C ASN A 233 12.99 -5.40 8.34
N PHE A 234 12.87 -6.74 8.32
CA PHE A 234 13.24 -7.58 9.45
C PHE A 234 14.70 -7.39 9.94
N SER A 235 15.66 -7.13 9.05
CA SER A 235 17.05 -6.89 9.45
C SER A 235 17.20 -5.59 10.27
N TRP A 236 16.48 -4.54 9.87
CA TRP A 236 16.39 -3.30 10.65
C TRP A 236 15.80 -3.55 12.05
N LEU A 237 14.70 -4.33 12.13
CA LEU A 237 14.07 -4.68 13.40
C LEU A 237 15.03 -5.46 14.31
N GLN A 238 15.72 -6.47 13.77
CA GLN A 238 16.72 -7.25 14.52
C GLN A 238 17.83 -6.37 15.09
N LYS A 239 18.30 -5.36 14.35
CA LYS A 239 19.30 -4.40 14.84
C LYS A 239 18.76 -3.57 16.02
N LYS A 240 17.51 -3.10 15.93
CA LYS A 240 16.86 -2.34 17.01
C LYS A 240 16.65 -3.20 18.26
N LEU A 241 16.21 -4.44 18.10
CA LEU A 241 16.08 -5.41 19.21
C LEU A 241 17.43 -5.69 19.87
N LYS A 242 18.48 -5.98 19.09
CA LYS A 242 19.85 -6.18 19.63
C LYS A 242 20.38 -4.96 20.37
N LYS A 243 20.14 -3.74 19.85
CA LYS A 243 20.55 -2.48 20.48
C LYS A 243 19.92 -2.26 21.86
N SER A 244 18.75 -2.84 22.12
CA SER A 244 18.09 -2.71 23.42
C SER A 244 18.75 -3.51 24.54
N ASP A 245 19.61 -4.49 24.20
CA ASP A 245 20.27 -5.41 25.13
C ASP A 245 19.30 -6.12 26.12
N ARG A 246 18.08 -6.38 25.65
CA ARG A 246 17.00 -7.00 26.43
C ARG A 246 16.38 -8.16 25.69
N VAL A 247 15.84 -9.11 26.45
CA VAL A 247 14.99 -10.19 25.95
C VAL A 247 13.54 -9.76 26.13
N PHE A 248 12.74 -9.87 25.07
CA PHE A 248 11.33 -9.52 25.07
C PHE A 248 10.48 -10.77 24.87
N ALA A 249 9.28 -10.78 25.46
CA ALA A 249 8.24 -11.69 25.01
C ALA A 249 7.86 -11.35 23.57
N SER A 250 7.52 -12.37 22.77
CA SER A 250 7.25 -12.16 21.34
C SER A 250 6.01 -11.28 21.11
N GLU A 251 5.00 -11.44 21.96
CA GLU A 251 3.79 -10.63 21.97
C GLU A 251 4.06 -9.16 22.35
N ASP A 252 5.03 -8.89 23.24
CA ASP A 252 5.42 -7.52 23.63
C ASP A 252 6.10 -6.77 22.49
N VAL A 253 6.94 -7.47 21.71
CA VAL A 253 7.52 -6.90 20.49
C VAL A 253 6.41 -6.59 19.47
N GLN A 254 5.46 -7.52 19.27
CA GLN A 254 4.34 -7.28 18.35
C GLN A 254 3.46 -6.10 18.80
N ALA A 255 3.13 -6.01 20.10
CA ALA A 255 2.39 -4.90 20.68
C ALA A 255 3.12 -3.56 20.47
N THR A 256 4.44 -3.55 20.72
CA THR A 256 5.29 -2.39 20.49
C THR A 256 5.32 -1.96 19.03
N LEU A 257 5.34 -2.90 18.09
CA LEU A 257 5.31 -2.59 16.66
C LEU A 257 3.96 -2.00 16.22
N VAL A 258 2.84 -2.47 16.78
CA VAL A 258 1.52 -1.86 16.53
C VAL A 258 1.49 -0.41 17.04
N ALA A 259 1.97 -0.20 18.28
CA ALA A 259 2.06 1.14 18.86
C ALA A 259 3.00 2.06 18.04
N PHE A 260 4.10 1.52 17.53
CA PHE A 260 5.02 2.23 16.65
C PHE A 260 4.33 2.70 15.37
N THR A 261 3.66 1.81 14.63
CA THR A 261 2.89 2.16 13.43
C THR A 261 1.84 3.24 13.72
N ALA A 262 1.06 3.07 14.80
CA ALA A 262 0.03 4.04 15.18
C ALA A 262 0.62 5.42 15.51
N LYS A 263 1.71 5.48 16.29
CA LYS A 263 2.38 6.74 16.67
C LYS A 263 2.98 7.46 15.46
N THR A 264 3.62 6.75 14.54
CA THR A 264 4.23 7.38 13.35
C THR A 264 3.19 7.94 12.40
N ILE A 265 2.06 7.24 12.24
CA ILE A 265 0.92 7.74 11.46
C ILE A 265 0.31 8.98 12.13
N ALA A 266 0.04 8.92 13.43
CA ALA A 266 -0.59 10.02 14.15
C ALA A 266 0.28 11.29 14.11
N ALA A 267 1.57 11.17 14.43
CA ALA A 267 2.51 12.29 14.39
C ALA A 267 2.61 12.93 12.99
N ALA A 268 2.60 12.12 11.93
CA ALA A 268 2.59 12.63 10.57
C ALA A 268 1.33 13.45 10.27
N ILE A 269 0.14 12.92 10.60
CA ILE A 269 -1.15 13.59 10.39
C ILE A 269 -1.22 14.90 11.17
N GLU A 270 -0.83 14.90 12.44
CA GLU A 270 -0.83 16.09 13.30
C GLU A 270 0.11 17.18 12.75
N THR A 271 1.25 16.78 12.19
CA THR A 271 2.23 17.71 11.62
C THR A 271 1.73 18.37 10.35
N VAL A 272 1.14 17.59 9.42
CA VAL A 272 0.82 18.12 8.06
C VAL A 272 -0.61 18.57 7.90
N ALA A 273 -1.52 18.05 8.71
CA ALA A 273 -2.95 18.31 8.62
C ALA A 273 -3.59 18.39 10.01
N PRO A 274 -3.15 19.33 10.87
CA PRO A 274 -3.65 19.45 12.25
C PRO A 274 -5.15 19.72 12.33
N LYS A 275 -5.75 20.28 11.26
CA LYS A 275 -7.20 20.56 11.15
C LYS A 275 -8.03 19.36 10.69
N THR A 276 -7.42 18.18 10.53
CA THR A 276 -8.12 16.97 10.07
C THR A 276 -9.30 16.66 10.98
N THR A 277 -10.48 16.42 10.39
CA THR A 277 -11.67 15.99 11.13
C THR A 277 -11.88 14.48 11.05
N ASN A 278 -11.58 13.89 9.89
CA ASN A 278 -11.72 12.46 9.64
C ASN A 278 -10.44 11.87 9.06
N VAL A 279 -10.02 10.73 9.62
CA VAL A 279 -8.97 9.87 9.07
C VAL A 279 -9.66 8.63 8.49
N ILE A 280 -9.62 8.51 7.17
CA ILE A 280 -10.31 7.50 6.36
C ILE A 280 -9.34 6.37 6.07
N VAL A 281 -9.52 5.23 6.73
CA VAL A 281 -8.59 4.11 6.67
C VAL A 281 -8.96 3.14 5.55
N CYS A 282 -8.00 2.77 4.73
CA CYS A 282 -8.08 1.73 3.70
C CYS A 282 -6.85 0.81 3.72
N GLY A 283 -6.86 -0.24 2.89
CA GLY A 283 -5.82 -1.26 2.86
C GLY A 283 -5.94 -2.26 4.02
N GLY A 284 -5.12 -3.31 3.98
CA GLY A 284 -5.26 -4.47 4.86
C GLY A 284 -5.18 -4.17 6.36
N GLY A 285 -4.51 -3.09 6.77
CA GLY A 285 -4.46 -2.67 8.18
C GLY A 285 -5.81 -2.23 8.75
N VAL A 286 -6.84 -2.00 7.92
CA VAL A 286 -8.22 -1.79 8.37
C VAL A 286 -8.79 -2.99 9.14
N HIS A 287 -8.26 -4.19 8.91
CA HIS A 287 -8.70 -5.42 9.58
C HIS A 287 -7.98 -5.66 10.91
N ASN A 288 -6.91 -4.92 11.21
CA ASN A 288 -6.23 -5.01 12.49
C ASN A 288 -6.96 -4.15 13.52
N THR A 289 -7.90 -4.76 14.24
CA THR A 289 -8.74 -4.05 15.24
C THR A 289 -7.92 -3.38 16.33
N PHE A 290 -6.85 -4.03 16.80
CA PHE A 290 -5.97 -3.47 17.81
C PHE A 290 -5.19 -2.25 17.29
N LEU A 291 -4.73 -2.28 16.04
CA LEU A 291 -4.10 -1.12 15.40
C LEU A 291 -5.08 0.06 15.26
N LEU A 292 -6.35 -0.20 14.87
CA LEU A 292 -7.36 0.85 14.78
C LEU A 292 -7.69 1.48 16.14
N GLU A 293 -7.71 0.68 17.21
CA GLU A 293 -7.84 1.17 18.59
C GLU A 293 -6.66 2.08 18.95
N GLN A 294 -5.43 1.60 18.73
CA GLN A 294 -4.21 2.38 19.00
C GLN A 294 -4.18 3.68 18.17
N LEU A 295 -4.60 3.65 16.91
CA LEU A 295 -4.72 4.86 16.09
C LEU A 295 -5.74 5.84 16.68
N SER A 296 -6.90 5.35 17.10
CA SER A 296 -7.94 6.18 17.72
C SER A 296 -7.49 6.80 19.04
N GLU A 297 -6.67 6.07 19.82
CA GLU A 297 -6.07 6.58 21.06
C GLU A 297 -5.03 7.68 20.83
N ASN A 298 -4.27 7.60 19.72
CA ASN A 298 -3.29 8.63 19.36
C ASN A 298 -3.92 9.82 18.62
N LEU A 299 -5.06 9.63 17.94
CA LEU A 299 -5.76 10.65 17.15
C LEU A 299 -7.09 11.08 17.81
N LYS A 300 -7.04 11.45 19.10
CA LYS A 300 -8.25 11.71 19.91
C LYS A 300 -9.12 12.86 19.38
N SER A 301 -8.52 13.81 18.66
CA SER A 301 -9.22 14.96 18.08
C SER A 301 -9.84 14.63 16.72
N GLN A 302 -9.49 13.50 16.12
CA GLN A 302 -9.93 13.09 14.79
C GLN A 302 -10.81 11.84 14.86
N LYS A 303 -11.71 11.70 13.88
CA LYS A 303 -12.52 10.48 13.74
C LYS A 303 -11.79 9.50 12.83
N VAL A 304 -11.25 8.43 13.39
CA VAL A 304 -10.72 7.30 12.62
C VAL A 304 -11.88 6.43 12.15
N LYS A 305 -12.05 6.30 10.83
CA LYS A 305 -13.17 5.59 10.18
C LYS A 305 -12.67 4.81 8.98
N SER A 306 -13.17 3.60 8.77
CA SER A 306 -12.92 2.86 7.53
C SER A 306 -13.50 3.60 6.31
N ALA A 307 -12.88 3.45 5.14
CA ALA A 307 -13.43 3.88 3.86
C ALA A 307 -14.87 3.38 3.64
N ALA A 308 -15.24 2.22 4.20
CA ALA A 308 -16.59 1.67 4.12
C ALA A 308 -17.64 2.64 4.69
N HIS A 309 -17.29 3.41 5.72
CA HIS A 309 -18.18 4.44 6.29
C HIS A 309 -18.52 5.54 5.28
N PHE A 310 -17.65 5.75 4.29
CA PHE A 310 -17.81 6.75 3.22
C PHE A 310 -18.30 6.12 1.91
N GLY A 311 -18.77 4.87 1.96
CA GLY A 311 -19.41 4.18 0.83
C GLY A 311 -18.45 3.51 -0.15
N PHE A 312 -17.20 3.27 0.23
CA PHE A 312 -16.24 2.55 -0.60
C PHE A 312 -15.53 1.46 0.19
N ASP A 313 -15.44 0.25 -0.36
CA ASP A 313 -14.81 -0.86 0.35
C ASP A 313 -13.30 -0.61 0.52
N PRO A 314 -12.77 -0.64 1.77
CA PRO A 314 -11.40 -0.29 2.08
C PRO A 314 -10.36 -1.21 1.42
N ASP A 315 -10.72 -2.45 1.08
CA ASP A 315 -9.78 -3.41 0.48
C ASP A 315 -9.52 -3.13 -1.01
N TRP A 316 -10.40 -2.36 -1.65
CA TRP A 316 -10.40 -2.17 -3.10
C TRP A 316 -10.08 -0.75 -3.55
N VAL A 317 -9.77 0.16 -2.62
CA VAL A 317 -9.40 1.54 -2.95
C VAL A 317 -8.19 1.58 -3.89
N GLU A 318 -7.16 0.78 -3.62
CA GLU A 318 -5.94 0.76 -4.44
C GLU A 318 -6.19 0.15 -5.83
N ALA A 319 -6.90 -0.99 -5.90
CA ALA A 319 -7.26 -1.61 -7.19
C ALA A 319 -8.12 -0.66 -8.05
N ALA A 320 -9.05 0.05 -7.42
CA ALA A 320 -9.86 1.05 -8.11
C ALA A 320 -9.05 2.26 -8.59
N ALA A 321 -8.03 2.68 -7.84
CA ALA A 321 -7.12 3.75 -8.26
C ALA A 321 -6.36 3.37 -9.54
N PHE A 322 -5.92 2.11 -9.68
CA PHE A 322 -5.24 1.66 -10.91
C PHE A 322 -6.20 1.50 -12.10
N ALA A 323 -7.44 1.08 -11.86
CA ALA A 323 -8.48 1.14 -12.90
C ALA A 323 -8.75 2.59 -13.35
N TRP A 324 -8.75 3.55 -12.41
CA TRP A 324 -8.90 4.97 -12.72
C TRP A 324 -7.70 5.52 -13.50
N LEU A 325 -6.47 5.16 -13.13
CA LEU A 325 -5.26 5.57 -13.86
C LEU A 325 -5.29 5.08 -15.32
N ALA A 326 -5.76 3.85 -15.57
CA ALA A 326 -5.95 3.36 -16.93
C ALA A 326 -6.97 4.22 -17.72
N LYS A 327 -8.09 4.58 -17.10
CA LYS A 327 -9.06 5.52 -17.69
C LYS A 327 -8.42 6.87 -18.00
N GLN A 328 -7.64 7.43 -17.08
CA GLN A 328 -6.94 8.71 -17.31
C GLN A 328 -6.02 8.63 -18.53
N THR A 329 -5.24 7.54 -18.67
CA THR A 329 -4.39 7.32 -19.84
C THR A 329 -5.21 7.23 -21.13
N LEU A 330 -6.30 6.47 -21.16
CA LEU A 330 -7.16 6.36 -22.35
C LEU A 330 -7.80 7.70 -22.75
N GLU A 331 -8.08 8.56 -21.77
CA GLU A 331 -8.67 9.89 -21.99
C GLU A 331 -7.62 10.99 -22.21
N ASN A 332 -6.33 10.64 -22.27
CA ASN A 332 -5.21 11.61 -22.33
C ASN A 332 -5.23 12.66 -21.20
N LYS A 333 -5.58 12.23 -19.99
CA LYS A 333 -5.61 13.06 -18.78
C LYS A 333 -4.47 12.67 -17.82
N PRO A 334 -3.98 13.61 -17.00
CA PRO A 334 -2.95 13.32 -16.01
C PRO A 334 -3.44 12.36 -14.92
N GLY A 335 -2.54 11.52 -14.42
CA GLY A 335 -2.79 10.58 -13.33
C GLY A 335 -1.98 10.86 -12.05
N ASN A 336 -1.02 11.78 -12.10
CA ASN A 336 -0.21 12.22 -10.96
C ASN A 336 -0.58 13.66 -10.53
N LEU A 337 -0.01 14.09 -9.41
CA LEU A 337 -0.07 15.47 -8.92
C LEU A 337 1.38 15.97 -8.73
N PRO A 338 1.71 17.20 -9.17
CA PRO A 338 3.04 17.79 -9.00
C PRO A 338 3.49 17.98 -7.55
#